data_AF-A0A957J156-F1
#
_entry.id   AF-A0A957J156-F1
#
_cell.length_a   1.000
_cell.length_b   1.000
_cell.length_c   1.000
_cell.angle_alpha   90.00
_cell.angle_beta   90.00
_cell.angle_gamma   90.00
#
_symmetry.space_group_name_H-M   'P 1'
#
loop_
_entity.id
_entity.type
_entity.pdbx_description
1 polymer ?
#
loop_
_entity_poly.entity_id
_entity_poly.type
_entity_poly.pdbx_seq_one_letter_code
_entity_poly.pdbx_strand_id
1 'polypeptide(L)'
;DERAGAYAGTGTFFLFSDTFVGDVAADGSRQNATLVNNSAAFRPAGTPWAQPLQMFVNTDPQSGDPISLFTPAVPGTQPGDFYWLKDAVRLNGTTYVFASWWSAAYARRGIVLITLPPGDLPPFPNHTQQIVPLYLPQLGDATGIVFGGAILPNTAVSGAPQPDGYVYVYGTSDSAAGNGLNKRVYVARVPEADFASAAAWRFWNGSGWVASIQQAAPIADEASVELSVVALPDGRFLLVFQHLQASRRIAIRVGTSPTGPFGPPITIYTCPEPDLRSGIFCYNAKAHPHLSNPGELLISYNVNTTNFADNLRFSDIYRPRFIRLIAP
;
A
#
# COMPACT_ATOMS: atom_id res chain seq x y z
N ASP A 1 -7.24 14.22 0.60
CA ASP A 1 -8.70 14.37 0.60
C ASP A 1 -9.25 13.04 0.14
N GLU A 2 -9.82 12.29 1.08
CA GLU A 2 -10.30 10.91 0.81
C GLU A 2 -11.76 10.88 0.35
N ARG A 3 -12.39 12.04 0.15
CA ARG A 3 -13.78 12.10 -0.29
C ARG A 3 -13.95 11.51 -1.68
N ALA A 4 -15.04 10.78 -1.88
CA ALA A 4 -15.43 10.28 -3.19
C ALA A 4 -15.52 11.44 -4.19
N GLY A 5 -14.89 11.28 -5.36
CA GLY A 5 -14.84 12.26 -6.43
C GLY A 5 -13.75 13.33 -6.28
N ALA A 6 -12.95 13.32 -5.21
CA ALA A 6 -11.93 14.34 -4.98
C ALA A 6 -10.89 14.42 -6.13
N TYR A 7 -10.66 13.32 -6.86
CA TYR A 7 -9.77 13.26 -8.04
C TYR A 7 -10.13 14.24 -9.18
N ALA A 8 -11.36 14.79 -9.19
CA ALA A 8 -11.78 15.77 -10.18
C ALA A 8 -11.13 17.14 -9.92
N GLY A 9 -11.04 17.55 -8.64
CA GLY A 9 -10.48 18.83 -8.22
C GLY A 9 -9.05 18.77 -7.70
N THR A 10 -8.49 17.57 -7.53
CA THR A 10 -7.15 17.36 -6.96
C THR A 10 -6.31 16.45 -7.85
N GLY A 11 -4.98 16.63 -7.81
CA GLY A 11 -4.06 15.71 -8.47
C GLY A 11 -3.91 14.41 -7.67
N THR A 12 -3.72 13.29 -8.37
CA THR A 12 -3.49 11.98 -7.77
C THR A 12 -2.04 11.59 -7.93
N PHE A 13 -1.43 11.17 -6.82
CA PHE A 13 -0.10 10.58 -6.79
C PHE A 13 -0.21 9.08 -6.60
N PHE A 14 0.40 8.33 -7.50
CA PHE A 14 0.43 6.87 -7.49
C PHE A 14 1.83 6.40 -7.11
N LEU A 15 1.88 5.37 -6.28
CA LEU A 15 3.13 4.74 -5.85
C LEU A 15 3.13 3.29 -6.28
N PHE A 16 4.27 2.84 -6.77
CA PHE A 16 4.49 1.48 -7.20
C PHE A 16 5.75 0.94 -6.55
N SER A 17 5.72 -0.34 -6.18
CA SER A 17 6.93 -1.10 -5.86
C SER A 17 7.58 -1.57 -7.16
N ASP A 18 8.10 -2.80 -7.20
CA ASP A 18 8.76 -3.37 -8.37
C ASP A 18 7.97 -3.07 -9.67
N THR A 19 8.62 -2.38 -10.61
CA THR A 19 8.01 -1.87 -11.84
C THR A 19 8.94 -2.13 -13.02
N PHE A 20 8.42 -2.75 -14.08
CA PHE A 20 9.16 -2.85 -15.35
C PHE A 20 9.13 -1.51 -16.07
N VAL A 21 10.32 -1.00 -16.42
CA VAL A 21 10.55 0.20 -17.22
C VAL A 21 11.20 -0.21 -18.53
N GLY A 22 10.57 0.12 -19.66
CA GLY A 22 11.04 -0.26 -20.99
C GLY A 22 9.90 -0.24 -21.99
N ASP A 23 10.10 -0.92 -23.12
CA ASP A 23 9.16 -0.95 -24.23
C ASP A 23 8.27 -2.19 -24.21
N VAL A 24 7.13 -2.11 -24.90
CA VAL A 24 6.27 -3.25 -25.20
C VAL A 24 6.16 -3.40 -26.72
N ALA A 25 6.59 -4.53 -27.25
CA ALA A 25 6.48 -4.84 -28.67
C ALA A 25 5.03 -5.14 -29.08
N ALA A 26 4.76 -5.13 -30.39
CA ALA A 26 3.42 -5.35 -30.94
C ALA A 26 2.83 -6.73 -30.59
N ASP A 27 3.67 -7.73 -30.31
CA ASP A 27 3.27 -9.06 -29.86
C ASP A 27 2.95 -9.13 -28.36
N GLY A 28 3.09 -8.01 -27.64
CA GLY A 28 2.86 -7.91 -26.20
C GLY A 28 4.06 -8.27 -25.33
N SER A 29 5.22 -8.61 -25.90
CA SER A 29 6.45 -8.87 -25.14
C SER A 29 7.13 -7.57 -24.67
N ARG A 30 7.77 -7.61 -23.50
CA ARG A 30 8.59 -6.51 -22.97
C ARG A 30 9.97 -6.54 -23.62
N GLN A 31 10.46 -5.39 -24.03
CA GLN A 31 11.77 -5.19 -24.65
C GLN A 31 12.55 -4.13 -23.87
N ASN A 32 13.88 -4.30 -23.75
CA ASN A 32 14.76 -3.39 -23.00
C ASN A 32 14.23 -3.08 -21.59
N ALA A 33 13.70 -4.10 -20.92
CA ALA A 33 12.95 -3.92 -19.68
C ALA A 33 13.85 -4.08 -18.45
N THR A 34 13.91 -3.02 -17.65
CA THR A 34 14.58 -3.01 -16.34
C THR A 34 13.53 -3.04 -15.24
N LEU A 35 13.73 -3.88 -14.22
CA LEU A 35 12.88 -3.91 -13.04
C LEU A 35 13.47 -2.98 -11.97
N VAL A 36 12.83 -1.83 -11.74
CA VAL A 36 13.18 -0.93 -10.63
C VAL A 36 12.35 -1.28 -9.40
N ASN A 37 12.87 -1.12 -8.18
CA ASN A 37 12.16 -1.55 -6.96
C ASN A 37 11.00 -0.66 -6.54
N ASN A 38 11.01 0.58 -7.03
CA ASN A 38 9.88 1.47 -6.85
C ASN A 38 9.89 2.59 -7.89
N SER A 39 8.68 3.05 -8.19
CA SER A 39 8.41 4.16 -9.09
C SER A 39 7.19 4.94 -8.59
N ALA A 40 6.91 6.08 -9.21
CA ALA A 40 5.71 6.83 -8.94
C ALA A 40 5.05 7.30 -10.23
N ALA A 41 3.79 7.72 -10.14
CA ALA A 41 3.15 8.45 -11.22
C ALA A 41 2.32 9.61 -10.68
N PHE A 42 2.12 10.62 -11.50
CA PHE A 42 1.25 11.74 -11.16
C PHE A 42 0.20 11.97 -12.23
N ARG A 43 -1.02 12.25 -11.79
CA ARG A 43 -2.12 12.70 -12.63
C ARG A 43 -2.60 14.05 -12.12
N PRO A 44 -2.44 15.14 -12.89
CA PRO A 44 -3.01 16.44 -12.54
C PRO A 44 -4.54 16.41 -12.43
N ALA A 45 -5.11 17.30 -11.62
CA ALA A 45 -6.55 17.48 -11.51
C ALA A 45 -7.18 17.75 -12.90
N GLY A 46 -8.38 17.22 -13.14
CA GLY A 46 -9.09 17.41 -14.41
C GLY A 46 -8.54 16.65 -15.63
N THR A 47 -7.41 15.93 -15.52
CA THR A 47 -6.83 15.19 -16.65
C THR A 47 -7.73 14.03 -17.10
N PRO A 48 -8.17 13.92 -18.36
CA PRO A 48 -9.00 12.79 -18.80
C PRO A 48 -8.32 11.43 -18.58
N TRP A 49 -9.07 10.41 -18.14
CA TRP A 49 -8.53 9.06 -17.89
C TRP A 49 -7.97 8.35 -19.14
N ALA A 50 -8.30 8.83 -20.33
CA ALA A 50 -7.74 8.35 -21.59
C ALA A 50 -6.28 8.81 -21.81
N GLN A 51 -5.81 9.81 -21.07
CA GLN A 51 -4.42 10.26 -21.11
C GLN A 51 -3.53 9.36 -20.24
N PRO A 52 -2.31 9.03 -20.70
CA PRO A 52 -1.37 8.24 -19.91
C PRO A 52 -0.97 8.98 -18.62
N LEU A 53 -0.66 8.20 -17.59
CA LEU A 53 -0.07 8.74 -16.36
C LEU A 53 1.37 9.20 -16.66
N GLN A 54 1.79 10.30 -16.04
CA GLN A 54 3.20 10.70 -16.06
C GLN A 54 3.96 9.83 -15.05
N MET A 55 4.80 8.92 -15.54
CA MET A 55 5.61 8.02 -14.73
C MET A 55 6.94 8.68 -14.33
N PHE A 56 7.44 8.36 -13.13
CA PHE A 56 8.68 8.86 -12.58
C PHE A 56 9.53 7.73 -12.00
N VAL A 57 10.77 7.68 -12.49
CA VAL A 57 11.89 6.88 -12.00
C VAL A 57 13.13 7.75 -11.99
N ASN A 58 14.18 7.34 -11.29
CA ASN A 58 15.49 7.97 -11.42
C ASN A 58 16.26 7.35 -12.59
N THR A 59 17.37 7.99 -12.94
CA THR A 59 18.27 7.50 -13.98
C THR A 59 19.69 7.43 -13.43
N ASP A 60 20.39 6.33 -13.67
CA ASP A 60 21.80 6.21 -13.35
C ASP A 60 22.59 7.23 -14.20
N PRO A 61 23.37 8.13 -13.58
CA PRO A 61 24.06 9.19 -14.32
C PRO A 61 25.20 8.68 -15.19
N GLN A 62 25.69 7.44 -14.99
CA GLN A 62 26.77 6.85 -15.78
C GLN A 62 26.24 6.02 -16.94
N SER A 63 25.29 5.12 -16.69
CA SER A 63 24.77 4.22 -17.73
C SER A 63 23.56 4.78 -18.48
N GLY A 64 22.82 5.70 -17.87
CA GLY A 64 21.53 6.16 -18.39
C GLY A 64 20.37 5.19 -18.13
N ASP A 65 20.61 4.10 -17.39
CA ASP A 65 19.58 3.10 -17.09
C ASP A 65 18.57 3.62 -16.05
N PRO A 66 17.30 3.19 -16.11
CA PRO A 66 16.32 3.52 -15.09
C PRO A 66 16.69 2.84 -13.76
N ILE A 67 16.63 3.60 -12.67
CA ILE A 67 16.84 3.15 -11.29
C ILE A 67 15.67 3.58 -10.39
N SER A 68 15.56 2.95 -9.23
CA SER A 68 14.47 3.19 -8.27
C SER A 68 14.35 4.67 -7.87
N LEU A 69 13.11 5.15 -7.72
CA LEU A 69 12.83 6.53 -7.33
C LEU A 69 13.36 6.85 -5.92
N PHE A 70 13.19 5.91 -4.99
CA PHE A 70 13.70 5.99 -3.63
C PHE A 70 14.65 4.82 -3.35
N THR A 71 15.87 5.14 -2.93
CA THR A 71 16.85 4.17 -2.46
C THR A 71 17.09 4.37 -0.96
N PRO A 72 17.33 3.29 -0.18
CA PRO A 72 17.61 3.45 1.24
C PRO A 72 18.81 4.36 1.51
N ALA A 73 18.62 5.29 2.43
CA ALA A 73 19.65 6.23 2.89
C ALA A 73 19.64 6.42 4.42
N VAL A 74 18.93 5.56 5.14
CA VAL A 74 18.90 5.54 6.61
C VAL A 74 20.17 4.89 7.19
N PRO A 75 20.57 5.21 8.44
CA PRO A 75 21.72 4.58 9.08
C PRO A 75 21.65 3.05 9.07
N GLY A 76 22.76 2.40 8.67
CA GLY A 76 22.86 0.94 8.58
C GLY A 76 22.54 0.34 7.20
N THR A 77 22.10 1.15 6.24
CA THR A 77 21.90 0.74 4.84
C THR A 77 23.17 0.10 4.26
N GLN A 78 23.00 -1.01 3.54
CA GLN A 78 24.06 -1.68 2.77
C GLN A 78 23.83 -1.54 1.25
N PRO A 79 24.87 -1.66 0.42
CA PRO A 79 24.71 -1.74 -1.03
C PRO A 79 23.74 -2.85 -1.44
N GLY A 80 22.79 -2.51 -2.33
CA GLY A 80 21.76 -3.43 -2.80
C GLY A 80 20.53 -3.55 -1.90
N ASP A 81 20.49 -2.88 -0.75
CA ASP A 81 19.25 -2.69 0.01
C ASP A 81 18.24 -1.91 -0.84
N PHE A 82 16.95 -2.21 -0.68
CA PHE A 82 15.88 -1.61 -1.47
C PHE A 82 14.62 -1.32 -0.65
N TYR A 83 13.72 -0.53 -1.25
CA TYR A 83 12.40 -0.24 -0.72
C TYR A 83 11.30 -0.83 -1.59
N TRP A 84 10.39 -1.56 -0.95
CA TRP A 84 9.02 -1.72 -1.44
C TRP A 84 8.14 -0.69 -0.77
N LEU A 85 7.53 0.17 -1.58
CA LEU A 85 6.62 1.20 -1.11
C LEU A 85 5.32 0.56 -0.62
N LYS A 86 4.76 1.15 0.43
CA LYS A 86 3.46 0.81 0.98
C LYS A 86 2.53 2.01 0.78
N ASP A 87 1.62 2.25 1.72
CA ASP A 87 0.67 3.34 1.60
C ASP A 87 1.29 4.72 1.91
N ALA A 88 0.61 5.76 1.45
CA ALA A 88 1.03 7.16 1.62
C ALA A 88 -0.13 8.07 1.98
N VAL A 89 0.18 9.17 2.66
CA VAL A 89 -0.80 10.17 3.07
C VAL A 89 -0.22 11.57 2.90
N ARG A 90 -1.07 12.52 2.49
CA ARG A 90 -0.70 13.93 2.44
C ARG A 90 -1.38 14.69 3.58
N LEU A 91 -0.57 15.25 4.48
CA LEU A 91 -1.01 16.00 5.67
C LEU A 91 -0.34 17.38 5.65
N ASN A 92 -1.12 18.45 5.77
CA ASN A 92 -0.63 19.84 5.79
C ASN A 92 0.38 20.18 4.67
N GLY A 93 0.11 19.68 3.45
CA GLY A 93 0.96 19.92 2.27
C GLY A 93 2.12 18.94 2.11
N THR A 94 2.58 18.30 3.19
CA THR A 94 3.65 17.29 3.22
C THR A 94 3.10 15.92 2.84
N THR A 95 3.82 15.17 2.00
CA THR A 95 3.46 13.79 1.67
C THR A 95 4.37 12.84 2.43
N TYR A 96 3.76 11.88 3.11
CA TYR A 96 4.46 10.84 3.85
C TYR A 96 4.21 9.49 3.18
N VAL A 97 5.29 8.77 2.87
CA VAL A 97 5.24 7.45 2.23
C VAL A 97 5.87 6.44 3.17
N PHE A 98 5.14 5.39 3.53
CA PHE A 98 5.75 4.25 4.22
C PHE A 98 6.47 3.35 3.21
N ALA A 99 7.66 2.89 3.56
CA ALA A 99 8.44 1.93 2.80
C ALA A 99 8.89 0.77 3.69
N SER A 100 8.73 -0.46 3.20
CA SER A 100 9.37 -1.62 3.80
C SER A 100 10.82 -1.67 3.32
N TRP A 101 11.77 -1.59 4.27
CA TRP A 101 13.20 -1.68 4.01
C TRP A 101 13.64 -3.14 3.97
N TRP A 102 14.25 -3.54 2.86
CA TRP A 102 14.75 -4.90 2.64
C TRP A 102 16.24 -4.87 2.33
N SER A 103 16.95 -5.90 2.79
CA SER A 103 18.30 -6.16 2.31
C SER A 103 18.32 -6.79 0.93
N ALA A 104 19.47 -6.77 0.26
CA ALA A 104 19.71 -7.52 -0.98
C ALA A 104 19.39 -9.03 -0.86
N ALA A 105 19.46 -9.58 0.37
CA ALA A 105 19.10 -10.98 0.68
C ALA A 105 17.62 -11.16 1.06
N TYR A 106 16.75 -10.18 0.76
CA TYR A 106 15.32 -10.20 1.07
C TYR A 106 15.00 -10.37 2.56
N ALA A 107 15.86 -9.85 3.45
CA ALA A 107 15.56 -9.76 4.88
C ALA A 107 14.98 -8.38 5.21
N ARG A 108 13.77 -8.33 5.79
CA ARG A 108 13.16 -7.06 6.20
C ARG A 108 13.92 -6.46 7.38
N ARG A 109 14.39 -5.22 7.21
CA ARG A 109 15.18 -4.46 8.18
C ARG A 109 14.33 -3.49 9.01
N GLY A 110 13.25 -2.96 8.45
CA GLY A 110 12.41 -1.99 9.13
C GLY A 110 11.28 -1.43 8.28
N ILE A 111 10.51 -0.51 8.88
CA ILE A 111 9.65 0.41 8.16
C ILE A 111 10.29 1.80 8.21
N VAL A 112 10.38 2.43 7.04
CA VAL A 112 10.92 3.77 6.86
C VAL A 112 9.79 4.69 6.44
N LEU A 113 9.77 5.89 7.01
CA LEU A 113 8.92 6.99 6.62
C LEU A 113 9.72 7.92 5.73
N ILE A 114 9.37 7.94 4.43
CA ILE A 114 9.90 8.87 3.44
C ILE A 114 9.02 10.11 3.47
N THR A 115 9.60 11.28 3.72
CA THR A 115 8.87 12.55 3.83
C THR A 115 9.19 13.42 2.64
N LEU A 116 8.20 13.73 1.82
CA LEU A 116 8.27 14.65 0.69
C LEU A 116 7.76 16.02 1.16
N PRO A 117 8.63 17.05 1.30
CA PRO A 117 8.20 18.34 1.81
C PRO A 117 7.23 19.04 0.84
N PRO A 118 6.43 20.01 1.31
CA PRO A 118 5.50 20.74 0.47
C PRO A 118 6.20 21.37 -0.74
N GLY A 119 5.68 21.11 -1.94
CA GLY A 119 6.22 21.65 -3.19
C GLY A 119 7.39 20.87 -3.78
N ASP A 120 7.84 19.79 -3.15
CA ASP A 120 8.84 18.90 -3.74
C ASP A 120 8.23 18.16 -4.94
N LEU A 121 8.93 18.21 -6.07
CA LEU A 121 8.49 17.63 -7.34
C LEU A 121 9.38 16.42 -7.68
N PRO A 122 8.87 15.42 -8.43
CA PRO A 122 9.67 14.31 -8.91
C PRO A 122 10.98 14.79 -9.59
N PRO A 123 12.14 14.16 -9.31
CA PRO A 123 12.30 12.89 -8.58
C PRO A 123 12.36 13.02 -7.04
N PHE A 124 11.83 14.10 -6.47
CA PHE A 124 11.78 14.38 -5.03
C PHE A 124 13.17 14.50 -4.39
N PRO A 125 14.03 15.41 -4.88
CA PRO A 125 15.40 15.53 -4.39
C PRO A 125 15.49 15.97 -2.93
N ASN A 126 14.43 16.55 -2.36
CA ASN A 126 14.43 17.08 -1.00
C ASN A 126 13.78 16.14 0.02
N HIS A 127 13.49 14.90 -0.36
CA HIS A 127 12.90 13.94 0.56
C HIS A 127 13.84 13.62 1.73
N THR A 128 13.25 13.35 2.89
CA THR A 128 13.99 12.80 4.05
C THR A 128 13.50 11.39 4.36
N GLN A 129 14.31 10.61 5.07
CA GLN A 129 14.00 9.23 5.43
C GLN A 129 14.26 9.02 6.92
N GLN A 130 13.31 8.39 7.62
CA GLN A 130 13.48 8.03 9.03
C GLN A 130 12.91 6.65 9.32
N ILE A 131 13.61 5.87 10.15
CA ILE A 131 13.08 4.60 10.66
C ILE A 131 12.00 4.91 11.70
N VAL A 132 10.85 4.26 11.60
CA VAL A 132 9.70 4.44 12.50
C VAL A 132 9.44 3.17 13.31
N PRO A 133 8.83 3.25 14.52
CA PRO A 133 8.61 2.09 15.41
C PRO A 133 7.43 1.21 14.96
N LEU A 134 7.29 1.01 13.66
CA LEU A 134 6.19 0.36 12.97
C LEU A 134 6.58 -1.04 12.46
N TYR A 135 7.64 -1.61 13.04
CA TYR A 135 8.16 -2.93 12.75
C TYR A 135 8.52 -3.68 14.03
N LEU A 136 7.96 -4.87 14.20
CA LEU A 136 8.40 -5.85 15.19
C LEU A 136 8.99 -7.04 14.41
N PRO A 137 10.30 -7.31 14.51
CA PRO A 137 10.90 -8.43 13.80
C PRO A 137 10.36 -9.78 14.29
N GLN A 138 10.35 -10.77 13.41
CA GLN A 138 10.13 -12.16 13.79
C GLN A 138 11.33 -12.65 14.61
N LEU A 139 11.09 -13.25 15.77
CA LEU A 139 12.11 -13.80 16.66
C LEU A 139 11.75 -15.23 17.04
N GLY A 140 12.54 -16.20 16.56
CA GLY A 140 12.21 -17.62 16.72
C GLY A 140 10.83 -17.94 16.15
N ASP A 141 9.99 -18.55 16.97
CA ASP A 141 8.62 -18.96 16.61
C ASP A 141 7.59 -17.82 16.72
N ALA A 142 7.97 -16.65 17.27
CA ALA A 142 7.07 -15.50 17.40
C ALA A 142 6.93 -14.77 16.06
N THR A 143 5.70 -14.50 15.63
CA THR A 143 5.38 -13.82 14.37
C THR A 143 5.71 -12.32 14.45
N GLY A 144 6.44 -11.79 13.47
CA GLY A 144 6.73 -10.35 13.38
C GLY A 144 5.51 -9.52 12.95
N ILE A 145 5.48 -8.22 13.22
CA ILE A 145 4.41 -7.29 12.83
C ILE A 145 4.98 -6.22 11.92
N VAL A 146 4.30 -5.95 10.80
CA VAL A 146 4.73 -4.95 9.81
C VAL A 146 3.59 -4.01 9.46
N PHE A 147 3.72 -2.75 9.84
CA PHE A 147 2.73 -1.70 9.56
C PHE A 147 2.96 -0.98 8.23
N GLY A 148 2.01 -0.09 7.88
CA GLY A 148 2.03 0.76 6.69
C GLY A 148 1.26 0.18 5.49
N GLY A 149 0.56 -0.95 5.63
CA GLY A 149 -0.22 -1.56 4.55
C GLY A 149 -1.51 -0.82 4.18
N ALA A 150 -2.04 -0.03 5.11
CA ALA A 150 -3.05 0.98 4.81
C ALA A 150 -2.95 2.17 5.75
N ILE A 151 -3.38 3.33 5.29
CA ILE A 151 -3.57 4.52 6.12
C ILE A 151 -5.04 4.95 6.05
N LEU A 152 -5.63 5.24 7.21
CA LEU A 152 -6.93 5.88 7.32
C LEU A 152 -6.73 7.21 8.08
N PRO A 153 -6.69 8.35 7.37
CA PRO A 153 -6.65 9.65 8.03
C PRO A 153 -8.07 10.02 8.50
N ASN A 154 -8.41 9.67 9.75
CA ASN A 154 -9.74 9.90 10.32
C ASN A 154 -9.87 11.32 10.91
N THR A 155 -9.58 12.33 10.09
CA THR A 155 -9.49 13.73 10.51
C THR A 155 -10.39 14.64 9.70
N ALA A 156 -10.75 15.79 10.27
CA ALA A 156 -11.64 16.75 9.61
C ALA A 156 -11.02 17.29 8.31
N VAL A 157 -9.70 17.52 8.30
CA VAL A 157 -8.96 18.02 7.13
C VAL A 157 -8.97 17.01 5.98
N SER A 158 -8.92 15.72 6.29
CA SER A 158 -8.98 14.65 5.29
C SER A 158 -10.38 14.37 4.77
N GLY A 159 -11.41 15.03 5.34
CA GLY A 159 -12.81 14.87 4.94
C GLY A 159 -13.45 13.57 5.47
N ALA A 160 -12.92 13.01 6.57
CA ALA A 160 -13.48 11.82 7.17
C ALA A 160 -14.94 12.06 7.66
N PRO A 161 -15.87 11.10 7.50
CA PRO A 161 -17.27 11.29 7.88
C PRO A 161 -17.49 11.56 9.37
N GLN A 162 -16.73 10.89 10.24
CA GLN A 162 -16.82 11.01 11.70
C GLN A 162 -15.40 11.13 12.28
N PRO A 163 -14.77 12.32 12.14
CA PRO A 163 -13.37 12.49 12.46
C PRO A 163 -13.12 12.43 13.97
N ASP A 164 -12.04 11.75 14.38
CA ASP A 164 -11.57 11.69 15.76
C ASP A 164 -10.19 12.34 15.96
N GLY A 165 -9.60 12.87 14.88
CA GLY A 165 -8.32 13.59 14.90
C GLY A 165 -7.08 12.69 14.83
N TYR A 166 -7.27 11.37 14.66
CA TYR A 166 -6.17 10.43 14.52
C TYR A 166 -5.97 9.98 13.08
N VAL A 167 -4.73 9.68 12.74
CA VAL A 167 -4.36 8.91 11.56
C VAL A 167 -4.07 7.47 12.00
N TYR A 168 -4.82 6.54 11.44
CA TYR A 168 -4.67 5.11 11.69
C TYR A 168 -3.76 4.49 10.63
N VAL A 169 -2.85 3.62 11.06
CA VAL A 169 -1.94 2.87 10.19
C VAL A 169 -2.13 1.38 10.46
N TYR A 170 -2.45 0.64 9.42
CA TYR A 170 -2.72 -0.78 9.49
C TYR A 170 -1.51 -1.59 9.05
N GLY A 171 -1.35 -2.74 9.69
CA GLY A 171 -0.26 -3.66 9.46
C GLY A 171 -0.70 -5.10 9.53
N THR A 172 0.23 -5.99 9.21
CA THR A 172 -0.03 -7.42 9.25
C THR A 172 1.06 -8.20 9.97
N SER A 173 0.66 -9.32 10.55
CA SER A 173 1.54 -10.37 11.05
C SER A 173 1.11 -11.70 10.46
N ASP A 174 2.05 -12.63 10.30
CA ASP A 174 1.71 -14.00 9.93
C ASP A 174 0.88 -14.62 11.07
N SER A 175 -0.05 -15.50 10.71
CA SER A 175 -0.67 -16.39 11.70
C SER A 175 0.33 -17.47 12.08
N ALA A 176 0.55 -17.67 13.38
CA ALA A 176 1.46 -18.71 13.88
C ALA A 176 1.05 -20.13 13.46
N ALA A 177 -0.22 -20.34 13.14
CA ALA A 177 -0.79 -21.62 12.71
C ALA A 177 -0.89 -21.77 11.17
N GLY A 178 -0.35 -20.84 10.38
CA GLY A 178 -0.58 -20.76 8.94
C GLY A 178 0.63 -21.13 8.07
N ASN A 179 0.36 -21.39 6.79
CA ASN A 179 1.36 -21.58 5.73
C ASN A 179 1.95 -20.26 5.19
N GLY A 180 1.93 -19.19 5.99
CA GLY A 180 2.30 -17.84 5.57
C GLY A 180 1.23 -17.10 4.74
N LEU A 181 0.12 -17.73 4.32
CA LEU A 181 -0.94 -17.04 3.58
C LEU A 181 -1.99 -16.39 4.49
N ASN A 182 -2.20 -16.93 5.70
CA ASN A 182 -3.09 -16.31 6.66
C ASN A 182 -2.37 -15.18 7.39
N LYS A 183 -2.78 -13.93 7.13
CA LYS A 183 -2.29 -12.74 7.82
C LYS A 183 -3.32 -12.21 8.80
N ARG A 184 -2.87 -11.87 10.00
CA ARG A 184 -3.63 -11.13 11.01
C ARG A 184 -3.39 -9.63 10.83
N VAL A 185 -4.45 -8.82 10.95
CA VAL A 185 -4.40 -7.36 10.80
C VAL A 185 -4.24 -6.70 12.16
N TYR A 186 -3.37 -5.71 12.24
CA TYR A 186 -3.10 -4.90 13.41
C TYR A 186 -3.31 -3.43 13.06
N VAL A 187 -3.54 -2.60 14.09
CA VAL A 187 -3.73 -1.15 13.90
C VAL A 187 -2.93 -0.35 14.94
N ALA A 188 -2.25 0.67 14.43
CA ALA A 188 -1.62 1.72 15.20
C ALA A 188 -2.31 3.05 14.89
N ARG A 189 -2.16 4.05 15.76
CA ARG A 189 -2.63 5.41 15.51
C ARG A 189 -1.64 6.45 16.00
N VAL A 190 -1.75 7.64 15.46
CA VAL A 190 -1.00 8.84 15.85
C VAL A 190 -1.88 10.08 15.65
N PRO A 191 -1.80 11.10 16.50
CA PRO A 191 -2.42 12.40 16.20
C PRO A 191 -1.87 12.96 14.88
N GLU A 192 -2.71 13.62 14.08
CA GLU A 192 -2.27 14.15 12.77
C GLU A 192 -1.04 15.06 12.87
N ALA A 193 -1.01 15.95 13.86
CA ALA A 193 0.09 16.89 14.09
C ALA A 193 1.42 16.20 14.44
N ASP A 194 1.35 14.98 14.98
CA ASP A 194 2.50 14.22 15.46
C ASP A 194 2.89 13.07 14.51
N PHE A 195 2.37 13.04 13.28
CA PHE A 195 2.52 11.90 12.36
C PHE A 195 3.98 11.47 12.13
N ALA A 196 4.90 12.44 12.09
CA ALA A 196 6.33 12.19 11.93
C ALA A 196 7.08 11.85 13.24
N SER A 197 6.41 11.91 14.40
CA SER A 197 7.01 11.69 15.71
C SER A 197 6.97 10.21 16.10
N ALA A 198 8.14 9.57 16.15
CA ALA A 198 8.26 8.17 16.56
C ALA A 198 7.67 7.90 17.96
N ALA A 199 7.76 8.84 18.90
CA ALA A 199 7.27 8.65 20.27
C ALA A 199 5.74 8.76 20.41
N ALA A 200 5.05 9.31 19.41
CA ALA A 200 3.61 9.56 19.46
C ALA A 200 2.76 8.34 19.08
N TRP A 201 3.35 7.35 18.40
CA TRP A 201 2.65 6.15 17.95
C TRP A 201 2.07 5.34 19.12
N ARG A 202 0.82 4.89 18.96
CA ARG A 202 0.16 3.98 19.89
C ARG A 202 -0.41 2.78 19.14
N PHE A 203 -0.36 1.62 19.76
CA PHE A 203 -0.81 0.34 19.21
C PHE A 203 -2.06 -0.13 19.94
N TRP A 204 -3.02 -0.69 19.21
CA TRP A 204 -4.20 -1.27 19.81
C TRP A 204 -3.86 -2.62 20.46
N ASN A 205 -4.12 -2.78 21.75
CA ASN A 205 -3.85 -4.03 22.49
C ASN A 205 -5.10 -4.93 22.66
N GLY A 206 -6.21 -4.60 22.00
CA GLY A 206 -7.48 -5.31 22.13
C GLY A 206 -8.51 -4.60 23.02
N SER A 207 -8.07 -3.73 23.92
CA SER A 207 -8.96 -2.95 24.81
C SER A 207 -8.61 -1.46 24.90
N GLY A 208 -7.39 -1.08 24.54
CA GLY A 208 -6.90 0.30 24.60
C GLY A 208 -5.64 0.53 23.76
N TRP A 209 -5.13 1.75 23.86
CA TRP A 209 -3.97 2.23 23.10
C TRP A 209 -2.73 2.28 23.97
N VAL A 210 -1.70 1.52 23.61
CA VAL A 210 -0.44 1.39 24.37
C VAL A 210 0.77 1.81 23.54
N ALA A 211 1.88 2.15 24.19
CA ALA A 211 3.10 2.58 23.48
C ALA A 211 3.93 1.42 22.91
N SER A 212 3.81 0.22 23.47
CA SER A 212 4.62 -0.95 23.08
C SER A 212 3.95 -1.76 21.97
N ILE A 213 4.63 -1.91 20.84
CA ILE A 213 4.20 -2.75 19.71
C ILE A 213 4.07 -4.23 20.08
N GLN A 214 4.82 -4.70 21.08
CA GLN A 214 4.78 -6.09 21.56
C GLN A 214 3.44 -6.45 22.20
N GLN A 215 2.66 -5.46 22.64
CA GLN A 215 1.34 -5.66 23.23
C GLN A 215 0.21 -5.53 22.19
N ALA A 216 0.53 -5.32 20.91
CA ALA A 216 -0.49 -5.15 19.89
C ALA A 216 -1.32 -6.43 19.71
N ALA A 217 -2.62 -6.27 19.54
CA ALA A 217 -3.56 -7.38 19.31
C ALA A 217 -4.19 -7.28 17.91
N PRO A 218 -4.48 -8.43 17.27
CA PRO A 218 -5.09 -8.43 15.95
C PRO A 218 -6.56 -7.98 16.01
N ILE A 219 -7.01 -7.29 14.96
CA ILE A 219 -8.39 -6.79 14.79
C ILE A 219 -9.17 -7.55 13.70
N ALA A 220 -8.46 -8.29 12.85
CA ALA A 220 -9.00 -9.16 11.81
C ALA A 220 -7.95 -10.20 11.40
N ASP A 221 -8.35 -11.16 10.58
CA ASP A 221 -7.51 -12.23 10.04
C ASP A 221 -7.84 -12.52 8.57
N GLU A 222 -7.09 -13.46 7.98
CA GLU A 222 -7.23 -13.91 6.60
C GLU A 222 -7.09 -12.77 5.57
N ALA A 223 -6.37 -11.71 5.92
CA ALA A 223 -6.14 -10.56 5.06
C ALA A 223 -4.85 -10.69 4.23
N SER A 224 -4.59 -9.70 3.38
CA SER A 224 -3.32 -9.52 2.68
C SER A 224 -2.50 -8.38 3.28
N VAL A 225 -1.17 -8.41 3.05
CA VAL A 225 -0.25 -7.34 3.50
C VAL A 225 -0.57 -5.96 2.94
N GLU A 226 -1.17 -5.92 1.75
CA GLU A 226 -1.78 -4.72 1.16
C GLU A 226 -3.28 -4.80 1.39
N LEU A 227 -3.87 -3.74 1.93
CA LEU A 227 -5.28 -3.65 2.28
C LEU A 227 -5.74 -2.20 2.24
N SER A 228 -7.01 -1.95 2.56
CA SER A 228 -7.52 -0.59 2.79
C SER A 228 -8.57 -0.60 3.89
N VAL A 229 -8.62 0.49 4.66
CA VAL A 229 -9.74 0.75 5.56
C VAL A 229 -10.41 2.06 5.12
N VAL A 230 -11.70 2.00 4.83
CA VAL A 230 -12.49 3.13 4.33
C VAL A 230 -13.58 3.44 5.33
N ALA A 231 -13.64 4.68 5.81
CA ALA A 231 -14.75 5.18 6.62
C ALA A 231 -15.96 5.48 5.73
N LEU A 232 -17.14 4.97 6.09
CA LEU A 232 -18.38 5.18 5.36
C LEU A 232 -19.20 6.33 5.97
N PRO A 233 -20.06 7.00 5.17
CA PRO A 233 -20.90 8.10 5.65
C PRO A 233 -21.82 7.74 6.81
N ASP A 234 -22.25 6.48 6.92
CA ASP A 234 -23.13 5.98 7.98
C ASP A 234 -22.40 5.56 9.26
N GLY A 235 -21.09 5.81 9.35
CA GLY A 235 -20.25 5.48 10.51
C GLY A 235 -19.67 4.07 10.51
N ARG A 236 -19.98 3.24 9.52
CA ARG A 236 -19.33 1.93 9.35
C ARG A 236 -17.96 2.07 8.71
N PHE A 237 -17.17 1.00 8.77
CA PHE A 237 -15.85 0.90 8.15
C PHE A 237 -15.79 -0.31 7.23
N LEU A 238 -15.19 -0.16 6.05
CA LEU A 238 -14.88 -1.27 5.16
C LEU A 238 -13.40 -1.59 5.25
N LEU A 239 -13.06 -2.83 5.60
CA LEU A 239 -11.74 -3.41 5.39
C LEU A 239 -11.74 -4.14 4.05
N VAL A 240 -10.96 -3.67 3.07
CA VAL A 240 -10.85 -4.25 1.72
C VAL A 240 -9.48 -4.92 1.57
N PHE A 241 -9.44 -6.14 1.06
CA PHE A 241 -8.21 -6.93 0.98
C PHE A 241 -8.31 -8.08 -0.02
N GLN A 242 -7.16 -8.63 -0.42
CA GLN A 242 -7.11 -9.94 -1.06
C GLN A 242 -7.24 -11.00 0.04
N HIS A 243 -8.23 -11.88 -0.08
CA HIS A 243 -8.43 -12.93 0.91
C HIS A 243 -7.23 -13.90 0.91
N LEU A 244 -6.67 -14.19 2.09
CA LEU A 244 -5.51 -15.07 2.32
C LEU A 244 -4.24 -14.70 1.53
N GLN A 245 -3.65 -13.52 1.77
CA GLN A 245 -2.42 -12.97 1.16
C GLN A 245 -2.38 -12.92 -0.39
N ALA A 246 -2.50 -14.07 -1.05
CA ALA A 246 -2.65 -14.26 -2.47
C ALA A 246 -3.73 -15.33 -2.71
N SER A 247 -4.83 -14.95 -3.33
CA SER A 247 -5.87 -15.86 -3.79
C SER A 247 -6.64 -15.23 -4.94
N ARG A 248 -7.64 -15.93 -5.47
CA ARG A 248 -8.52 -15.37 -6.50
C ARG A 248 -9.59 -14.45 -5.91
N ARG A 249 -9.76 -14.39 -4.59
CA ARG A 249 -10.91 -13.76 -3.96
C ARG A 249 -10.54 -12.40 -3.38
N ILE A 250 -11.18 -11.35 -3.87
CA ILE A 250 -11.15 -10.04 -3.22
C ILE A 250 -12.32 -10.00 -2.25
N ALA A 251 -12.04 -9.61 -1.00
CA ALA A 251 -13.01 -9.63 0.07
C ALA A 251 -13.09 -8.28 0.78
N ILE A 252 -14.24 -8.06 1.40
CA ILE A 252 -14.46 -6.98 2.35
C ILE A 252 -14.88 -7.54 3.71
N ARG A 253 -14.61 -6.79 4.77
CA ARG A 253 -15.28 -6.95 6.07
C ARG A 253 -15.89 -5.62 6.46
N VAL A 254 -17.06 -5.67 7.08
CA VAL A 254 -17.72 -4.48 7.63
C VAL A 254 -17.40 -4.40 9.12
N GLY A 255 -16.94 -3.25 9.58
CA GLY A 255 -16.64 -2.98 10.98
C GLY A 255 -17.38 -1.77 11.54
N THR A 256 -17.43 -1.67 12.86
CA THR A 256 -18.13 -0.59 13.59
C THR A 256 -17.20 0.53 14.08
N SER A 257 -15.88 0.36 13.96
CA SER A 257 -14.88 1.37 14.31
C SER A 257 -13.57 1.14 13.54
N PRO A 258 -12.58 2.06 13.60
CA PRO A 258 -11.26 1.84 13.01
C PRO A 258 -10.54 0.59 13.55
N THR A 259 -10.88 0.11 14.76
CA THR A 259 -10.34 -1.10 15.38
C THR A 259 -11.30 -2.29 15.33
N GLY A 260 -12.46 -2.14 14.68
CA GLY A 260 -13.51 -3.16 14.60
C GLY A 260 -14.55 -3.05 15.72
N PRO A 261 -15.20 -4.16 16.13
CA PRO A 261 -15.07 -5.50 15.53
C PRO A 261 -15.41 -5.50 14.04
N PHE A 262 -14.63 -6.26 13.26
CA PHE A 262 -14.92 -6.54 11.85
C PHE A 262 -15.65 -7.87 11.73
N GLY A 263 -16.70 -7.91 10.90
CA GLY A 263 -17.45 -9.13 10.61
C GLY A 263 -16.65 -10.18 9.81
N PRO A 264 -17.31 -11.29 9.42
CA PRO A 264 -16.70 -12.31 8.57
C PRO A 264 -16.35 -11.75 7.17
N PRO A 265 -15.38 -12.36 6.45
CA PRO A 265 -15.02 -11.93 5.11
C PRO A 265 -16.15 -12.20 4.11
N ILE A 266 -16.49 -11.19 3.33
CA ILE A 266 -17.48 -11.25 2.25
C ILE A 266 -16.71 -11.14 0.93
N THR A 267 -16.74 -12.19 0.10
CA THR A 267 -16.11 -12.13 -1.23
C THR A 267 -16.96 -11.26 -2.15
N ILE A 268 -16.34 -10.23 -2.73
CA ILE A 268 -17.01 -9.29 -3.64
C ILE A 268 -16.61 -9.50 -5.11
N TYR A 269 -15.49 -10.16 -5.35
CA TYR A 269 -14.99 -10.42 -6.70
C TYR A 269 -14.07 -11.65 -6.72
N THR A 270 -14.11 -12.38 -7.84
CA THR A 270 -13.20 -13.49 -8.11
C THR A 270 -12.39 -13.17 -9.36
N CYS A 271 -11.07 -13.04 -9.20
CA CYS A 271 -10.15 -12.69 -10.28
C CYS A 271 -10.12 -13.80 -11.35
N PRO A 272 -10.37 -13.47 -12.64
CA PRO A 272 -10.37 -14.44 -13.73
C PRO A 272 -8.96 -14.82 -14.22
N GLU A 273 -7.94 -13.99 -13.95
CA GLU A 273 -6.61 -14.12 -14.55
C GLU A 273 -5.92 -15.48 -14.28
N PRO A 274 -6.08 -16.13 -13.11
CA PRO A 274 -5.50 -17.44 -12.90
C PRO A 274 -6.06 -18.56 -13.79
N ASP A 275 -7.17 -18.34 -14.52
CA ASP A 275 -7.64 -19.28 -15.56
C ASP A 275 -6.92 -19.13 -16.90
N LEU A 276 -6.21 -18.01 -17.12
CA LEU A 276 -5.55 -17.73 -18.39
C LEU A 276 -4.35 -18.67 -18.63
N ARG A 277 -3.74 -19.18 -17.56
CA ARG A 277 -2.67 -20.20 -17.55
C ARG A 277 -2.26 -20.59 -16.15
N SER A 278 -1.59 -21.73 -16.05
CA SER A 278 -0.90 -22.18 -14.85
C SER A 278 0.14 -21.15 -14.37
N GLY A 279 0.23 -20.97 -13.06
CA GLY A 279 1.22 -20.11 -12.42
C GLY A 279 0.81 -18.66 -12.23
N ILE A 280 -0.27 -18.18 -12.88
CA ILE A 280 -0.81 -16.84 -12.61
C ILE A 280 -1.53 -16.81 -11.26
N PHE A 281 -1.30 -15.74 -10.49
CA PHE A 281 -1.98 -15.48 -9.23
C PHE A 281 -2.32 -14.00 -9.06
N CYS A 282 -3.28 -13.72 -8.18
CA CYS A 282 -3.72 -12.38 -7.82
C CYS A 282 -3.40 -12.07 -6.37
N TYR A 283 -3.08 -10.79 -6.10
CA TYR A 283 -2.66 -10.33 -4.79
C TYR A 283 -2.87 -8.81 -4.65
N ASN A 284 -2.69 -8.30 -3.43
CA ASN A 284 -2.67 -6.88 -3.11
C ASN A 284 -3.92 -6.09 -3.56
N ALA A 285 -5.12 -6.54 -3.18
CA ALA A 285 -6.31 -5.73 -3.41
C ALA A 285 -6.30 -4.46 -2.53
N LYS A 286 -6.54 -3.29 -3.15
CA LYS A 286 -6.49 -1.97 -2.52
C LYS A 286 -7.64 -1.09 -3.01
N ALA A 287 -8.32 -0.41 -2.10
CA ALA A 287 -9.40 0.52 -2.41
C ALA A 287 -8.86 1.94 -2.65
N HIS A 288 -9.55 2.69 -3.51
CA HIS A 288 -9.17 4.04 -3.93
C HIS A 288 -10.35 5.02 -3.74
N PRO A 289 -10.75 5.35 -2.50
CA PRO A 289 -11.94 6.15 -2.24
C PRO A 289 -11.88 7.52 -2.92
N HIS A 290 -10.73 8.20 -2.90
CA HIS A 290 -10.57 9.50 -3.57
C HIS A 290 -10.70 9.43 -5.11
N LEU A 291 -10.48 8.26 -5.73
CA LEU A 291 -10.68 8.01 -7.17
C LEU A 291 -12.09 7.50 -7.51
N SER A 292 -12.89 7.20 -6.50
CA SER A 292 -14.22 6.61 -6.68
C SER A 292 -15.26 7.70 -6.84
N ASN A 293 -16.22 7.55 -7.75
CA ASN A 293 -17.36 8.45 -7.77
C ASN A 293 -18.27 8.21 -6.55
N PRO A 294 -19.14 9.17 -6.18
CA PRO A 294 -20.15 8.92 -5.15
C PRO A 294 -20.99 7.67 -5.48
N GLY A 295 -21.17 6.78 -4.50
CA GLY A 295 -21.94 5.54 -4.65
C GLY A 295 -21.15 4.35 -5.22
N GLU A 296 -19.85 4.49 -5.49
CA GLU A 296 -18.99 3.37 -5.89
C GLU A 296 -17.68 3.35 -5.09
N LEU A 297 -16.97 2.23 -5.17
CA LEU A 297 -15.62 2.06 -4.67
C LEU A 297 -14.75 1.40 -5.74
N LEU A 298 -13.77 2.13 -6.24
CA LEU A 298 -12.74 1.64 -7.14
C LEU A 298 -11.74 0.81 -6.32
N ILE A 299 -11.50 -0.42 -6.77
CA ILE A 299 -10.56 -1.34 -6.12
C ILE A 299 -9.58 -1.83 -7.19
N SER A 300 -8.29 -1.72 -6.92
CA SER A 300 -7.26 -2.36 -7.73
C SER A 300 -6.81 -3.67 -7.13
N TYR A 301 -6.27 -4.57 -7.94
CA TYR A 301 -5.47 -5.72 -7.50
C TYR A 301 -4.31 -5.95 -8.46
N ASN A 302 -3.30 -6.69 -8.04
CA ASN A 302 -2.15 -7.05 -8.86
C ASN A 302 -2.27 -8.48 -9.38
N VAL A 303 -1.67 -8.73 -10.54
CA VAL A 303 -1.58 -10.04 -11.19
C VAL A 303 -0.11 -10.31 -11.48
N ASN A 304 0.38 -11.48 -11.06
CA ASN A 304 1.75 -11.90 -11.30
C ASN A 304 1.78 -13.41 -11.60
N THR A 305 2.95 -13.95 -11.90
CA THR A 305 3.19 -15.33 -12.30
C THR A 305 4.38 -15.90 -11.54
N THR A 306 4.34 -17.20 -11.26
CA THR A 306 5.46 -17.94 -10.68
C THR A 306 6.62 -18.17 -11.66
N ASN A 307 6.42 -17.89 -12.96
CA ASN A 307 7.44 -18.01 -14.00
C ASN A 307 7.90 -16.63 -14.46
N PHE A 308 9.10 -16.20 -14.08
CA PHE A 308 9.62 -14.88 -14.43
C PHE A 308 9.65 -14.62 -15.94
N ALA A 309 9.91 -15.63 -16.77
CA ALA A 309 9.92 -15.46 -18.23
C ALA A 309 8.55 -15.02 -18.78
N ASP A 310 7.45 -15.39 -18.12
CA ASP A 310 6.11 -14.97 -18.53
C ASP A 310 5.89 -13.47 -18.28
N ASN A 311 6.54 -12.87 -17.27
CA ASN A 311 6.48 -11.42 -17.04
C ASN A 311 7.12 -10.62 -18.19
N LEU A 312 8.12 -11.20 -18.86
CA LEU A 312 8.77 -10.62 -20.04
C LEU A 312 7.97 -10.90 -21.31
N ARG A 313 7.44 -12.12 -21.47
CA ARG A 313 6.71 -12.52 -22.67
C ARG A 313 5.32 -11.89 -22.77
N PHE A 314 4.67 -11.61 -21.64
CA PHE A 314 3.30 -11.15 -21.59
C PHE A 314 3.20 -9.89 -20.73
N SER A 315 3.29 -8.72 -21.37
CA SER A 315 3.21 -7.41 -20.70
C SER A 315 1.85 -7.13 -20.03
N ASP A 316 0.85 -7.98 -20.27
CA ASP A 316 -0.42 -7.93 -19.57
C ASP A 316 -0.40 -8.55 -18.18
N ILE A 317 0.63 -9.34 -17.86
CA ILE A 317 0.99 -9.78 -16.51
C ILE A 317 1.89 -8.71 -15.86
N TYR A 318 1.88 -8.63 -14.53
CA TYR A 318 2.66 -7.66 -13.75
C TYR A 318 2.19 -6.21 -13.91
N ARG A 319 0.87 -6.02 -14.01
CA ARG A 319 0.23 -4.71 -14.01
C ARG A 319 -1.11 -4.78 -13.27
N PRO A 320 -1.57 -3.68 -12.65
CA PRO A 320 -2.81 -3.69 -11.88
C PRO A 320 -4.02 -3.95 -12.76
N ARG A 321 -5.07 -4.46 -12.14
CA ARG A 321 -6.44 -4.57 -12.65
C ARG A 321 -7.35 -3.78 -11.74
N PHE A 322 -8.49 -3.33 -12.25
CA PHE A 322 -9.43 -2.51 -11.50
C PHE A 322 -10.84 -3.07 -11.62
N ILE A 323 -11.57 -3.03 -10.51
CA ILE A 323 -13.01 -3.31 -10.44
C ILE A 323 -13.71 -2.13 -9.76
N ARG A 324 -15.01 -1.99 -10.02
CA ARG A 324 -15.89 -1.09 -9.28
C ARG A 324 -16.86 -1.91 -8.47
N LEU A 325 -16.86 -1.69 -7.16
CA LEU A 325 -17.93 -2.13 -6.29
C LEU A 325 -18.96 -1.01 -6.23
N ILE A 326 -20.17 -1.27 -6.73
CA ILE A 326 -21.27 -0.32 -6.64
C ILE A 326 -21.96 -0.51 -5.29
N ALA A 327 -22.08 0.56 -4.51
CA ALA A 327 -22.88 0.54 -3.31
C ALA A 327 -24.35 0.34 -3.72
N PRO A 328 -25.08 -0.62 -3.13
CA PRO A 328 -26.48 -0.85 -3.45
C PRO A 328 -27.38 0.34 -3.12
#